data_AF-A0A359KIX3-F1
#
_entry.id   AF-A0A359KIX3-F1
#
_cell.length_a   1.000
_cell.length_b   1.000
_cell.length_c   1.000
_cell.angle_alpha   90.00
_cell.angle_beta   90.00
_cell.angle_gamma   90.00
#
_symmetry.space_group_name_H-M   'P 1'
#
loop_
_entity.id
_entity.type
_entity.pdbx_description
1 polymer ?
#
loop_
_entity_poly.entity_id
_entity_poly.type
_entity_poly.pdbx_seq_one_letter_code
_entity_poly.pdbx_strand_id
1 'polypeptide(L)'
;GSSNDLEQISSITISMVSRYGMGQTFGLLSAGEDGARTGGFSQRTAFAAESEARAIVDAAHALALDILTEHREDLERLAITLLEVETVEGDQLEAMFGPAITASPDERRTPVPIHHLPDASDSSARPARKRGRRERIVALPAAFVASALSRRRKTATGS
;
A
#
# COMPACT_ATOMS: atom_id res chain seq x y z
N GLY A 1 -6.26 -22.05 21.46
CA GLY A 1 -7.07 -21.92 20.23
C GLY A 1 -6.57 -20.73 19.45
N SER A 2 -6.49 -20.83 18.12
CA SER A 2 -5.80 -19.89 17.21
C SER A 2 -6.46 -18.50 17.04
N SER A 3 -7.45 -18.15 17.86
CA SER A 3 -8.18 -16.88 17.73
C SER A 3 -7.26 -15.66 17.85
N ASN A 4 -6.27 -15.72 18.74
CA ASN A 4 -5.30 -14.63 18.94
C ASN A 4 -4.43 -14.43 17.69
N ASP A 5 -3.99 -15.50 17.04
CA ASP A 5 -3.13 -15.43 15.86
C ASP A 5 -3.90 -14.87 14.67
N LEU A 6 -5.16 -15.29 14.49
CA LEU A 6 -6.02 -14.79 13.40
C LEU A 6 -6.31 -13.28 13.54
N GLU A 7 -6.51 -12.81 14.77
CA GLU A 7 -6.68 -11.38 15.04
C GLU A 7 -5.41 -10.59 14.71
N GLN A 8 -4.24 -11.10 15.11
CA GLN A 8 -2.95 -10.46 14.79
C GLN A 8 -2.68 -10.45 13.28
N ILE A 9 -2.87 -11.58 12.60
CA ILE A 9 -2.71 -11.69 11.14
C ILE A 9 -3.59 -10.65 10.42
N SER A 10 -4.85 -10.53 10.84
CA SER A 10 -5.79 -9.56 10.26
C SER A 10 -5.30 -8.13 10.46
N SER A 11 -4.92 -7.77 11.69
CA SER A 11 -4.43 -6.43 12.04
C SER A 11 -3.15 -6.04 11.28
N ILE A 12 -2.19 -6.95 11.23
CA ILE A 12 -0.91 -6.73 10.51
C ILE A 12 -1.18 -6.53 9.03
N THR A 13 -1.96 -7.43 8.41
CA THR A 13 -2.13 -7.42 6.96
C THR A 13 -2.96 -6.22 6.49
N ILE A 14 -3.99 -5.85 7.26
CA ILE A 14 -4.74 -4.60 6.99
C ILE A 14 -3.81 -3.39 7.11
N SER A 15 -2.92 -3.36 8.11
CA SER A 15 -1.95 -2.27 8.25
C SER A 15 -0.94 -2.22 7.09
N MET A 16 -0.47 -3.38 6.61
CA MET A 16 0.40 -3.48 5.43
C MET A 16 -0.23 -2.80 4.20
N VAL A 17 -1.49 -3.11 3.93
CA VAL A 17 -2.19 -2.56 2.77
C VAL A 17 -2.57 -1.10 2.97
N SER A 18 -3.15 -0.77 4.14
CA SER A 18 -3.81 0.52 4.37
C SER A 18 -2.91 1.64 4.89
N ARG A 19 -1.85 1.29 5.63
CA ARG A 19 -0.91 2.26 6.23
C ARG A 19 0.43 2.27 5.51
N TYR A 20 0.94 1.09 5.15
CA TYR A 20 2.26 0.97 4.54
C TYR A 20 2.24 0.94 3.02
N GLY A 21 1.07 0.93 2.38
CA GLY A 21 0.95 0.96 0.93
C GLY A 21 1.55 -0.28 0.26
N MET A 22 1.61 -1.41 0.96
CA MET A 22 2.13 -2.69 0.43
C MET A 22 1.10 -3.43 -0.44
N GLY A 23 -0.04 -2.79 -0.70
CA GLY A 23 -1.09 -3.26 -1.59
C GLY A 23 -1.03 -2.60 -2.98
N GLN A 24 -1.71 -3.19 -3.95
CA GLN A 24 -1.72 -2.74 -5.35
C GLN A 24 -2.70 -1.58 -5.57
N THR A 25 -3.82 -1.52 -4.85
CA THR A 25 -4.87 -0.51 -5.12
C THR A 25 -4.57 0.84 -4.47
N PHE A 26 -3.87 0.87 -3.33
CA PHE A 26 -3.69 2.10 -2.54
C PHE A 26 -2.40 2.86 -2.85
N GLY A 27 -1.41 2.22 -3.49
CA GLY A 27 -0.10 2.85 -3.73
C GLY A 27 0.50 3.46 -2.46
N LEU A 28 1.21 4.59 -2.56
CA LEU A 28 1.76 5.32 -1.40
C LEU A 28 0.72 6.13 -0.61
N LEU A 29 -0.57 5.96 -0.90
CA LEU A 29 -1.60 6.66 -0.17
C LEU A 29 -1.76 6.02 1.22
N SER A 30 -0.91 6.42 2.16
CA SER A 30 -1.14 6.15 3.58
C SER A 30 -2.38 6.93 3.98
N ALA A 31 -3.43 6.24 4.42
CA ALA A 31 -4.32 6.90 5.36
C ALA A 31 -3.42 7.27 6.55
N GLY A 32 -3.33 8.56 6.90
CA GLY A 32 -2.47 9.02 7.99
C GLY A 32 -2.77 8.28 9.30
N GLU A 33 -1.99 8.55 10.34
CA GLU A 33 -2.06 7.91 11.67
C GLU A 33 -3.50 7.84 12.25
N ASP A 34 -4.37 8.78 11.84
CA ASP A 34 -5.77 8.90 12.24
C ASP A 34 -6.77 8.05 11.44
N GLY A 35 -6.36 7.44 10.32
CA GLY A 35 -7.24 6.64 9.45
C GLY A 35 -7.82 5.40 10.16
N ALA A 36 -7.09 4.88 11.15
CA ALA A 36 -7.52 3.77 11.98
C ALA A 36 -8.39 4.19 13.18
N ARG A 37 -8.35 5.46 13.60
CA ARG A 37 -9.07 5.97 14.79
C ARG A 37 -10.34 6.73 14.44
N THR A 38 -10.46 7.25 13.22
CA THR A 38 -11.56 8.13 12.79
C THR A 38 -11.91 7.91 11.33
N GLY A 39 -12.57 6.79 11.00
CA GLY A 39 -13.37 6.64 9.77
C GLY A 39 -12.74 7.13 8.46
N GLY A 40 -11.41 6.99 8.30
CA GLY A 40 -10.67 7.59 7.18
C GLY A 40 -10.86 6.88 5.84
N PHE A 41 -11.55 5.74 5.84
CA PHE A 41 -11.84 4.96 4.65
C PHE A 41 -13.32 5.07 4.30
N SER A 42 -13.63 5.35 3.03
CA SER A 42 -14.97 5.04 2.53
C SER A 42 -15.20 3.52 2.65
N GLN A 43 -16.46 3.06 2.80
CA GLN A 43 -16.75 1.63 2.87
C GLN A 43 -16.14 0.86 1.69
N ARG A 44 -16.13 1.47 0.51
CA ARG A 44 -15.51 0.91 -0.70
C ARG A 44 -14.00 0.75 -0.56
N THR A 45 -13.33 1.70 0.10
CA THR A 45 -11.89 1.71 0.34
C THR A 45 -11.50 0.65 1.38
N ALA A 46 -12.28 0.54 2.47
CA ALA A 46 -12.08 -0.49 3.49
C ALA A 46 -12.24 -1.90 2.92
N PHE A 47 -13.31 -2.13 2.15
CA PHE A 47 -13.55 -3.42 1.50
C PHE A 47 -12.43 -3.81 0.53
N ALA A 48 -11.92 -2.84 -0.25
CA ALA A 48 -10.79 -3.08 -1.14
C ALA A 48 -9.50 -3.44 -0.35
N ALA A 49 -9.23 -2.78 0.78
CA ALA A 49 -8.09 -3.10 1.63
C ALA A 49 -8.20 -4.50 2.26
N GLU A 50 -9.38 -4.87 2.77
CA GLU A 50 -9.63 -6.20 3.29
C GLU A 50 -9.50 -7.30 2.23
N SER A 51 -9.96 -7.02 1.00
CA SER A 51 -9.86 -7.97 -0.12
C SER A 51 -8.40 -8.26 -0.48
N GLU A 52 -7.55 -7.24 -0.52
CA GLU A 52 -6.12 -7.42 -0.75
C GLU A 52 -5.42 -8.10 0.42
N ALA A 53 -5.76 -7.72 1.65
CA ALA A 53 -5.23 -8.36 2.83
C ALA A 53 -5.52 -9.86 2.83
N ARG A 54 -6.74 -10.25 2.42
CA ARG A 54 -7.10 -11.65 2.26
C ARG A 54 -6.20 -12.37 1.25
N ALA A 55 -5.92 -11.77 0.10
CA ALA A 55 -5.04 -12.36 -0.90
C ALA A 55 -3.60 -12.59 -0.37
N ILE A 56 -3.09 -11.65 0.45
CA ILE A 56 -1.78 -11.80 1.11
C ILE A 56 -1.80 -12.97 2.10
N VAL A 57 -2.84 -13.06 2.94
CA VAL A 57 -2.98 -14.14 3.91
C VAL A 57 -3.11 -15.50 3.23
N ASP A 58 -3.92 -15.60 2.16
CA ASP A 58 -4.11 -16.84 1.41
C ASP A 58 -2.78 -17.31 0.78
N ALA A 59 -1.99 -16.39 0.21
CA ALA A 59 -0.68 -16.70 -0.35
C ALA A 59 0.33 -17.14 0.73
N ALA A 60 0.37 -16.45 1.87
CA ALA A 60 1.24 -16.81 2.99
C ALA A 60 0.85 -18.17 3.58
N HIS A 61 -0.45 -18.47 3.68
CA HIS A 61 -0.95 -19.74 4.15
C HIS A 61 -0.62 -20.88 3.18
N ALA A 62 -0.76 -20.67 1.87
CA ALA A 62 -0.34 -21.65 0.86
C ALA A 62 1.15 -21.95 0.97
N LEU A 63 2.00 -20.92 1.05
CA LEU A 63 3.44 -21.08 1.22
C LEU A 63 3.79 -21.81 2.53
N ALA A 64 3.10 -21.50 3.63
CA ALA A 64 3.29 -22.21 4.89
C ALA A 64 2.93 -23.70 4.75
N LEU A 65 1.82 -24.02 4.09
CA LEU A 65 1.43 -25.41 3.84
C LEU A 65 2.44 -26.14 2.95
N ASP A 66 2.97 -25.48 1.92
CA ASP A 66 3.98 -26.05 1.04
C ASP A 66 5.24 -26.40 1.84
N ILE A 67 5.76 -25.46 2.65
CA ILE A 67 6.94 -25.68 3.50
C ILE A 67 6.68 -26.81 4.52
N LEU A 68 5.54 -26.80 5.22
CA LEU A 68 5.20 -27.82 6.20
C LEU A 68 4.99 -29.21 5.56
N THR A 69 4.61 -29.24 4.27
CA THR A 69 4.46 -30.49 3.52
C THR A 69 5.80 -31.00 3.03
N GLU A 70 6.67 -30.11 2.54
CA GLU A 70 8.05 -30.43 2.16
C GLU A 70 8.83 -31.00 3.36
N HIS A 71 8.64 -30.44 4.55
CA HIS A 71 9.29 -30.86 5.80
C HIS A 71 8.41 -31.77 6.66
N ARG A 72 7.56 -32.61 6.04
CA ARG A 72 6.63 -33.47 6.80
C ARG A 72 7.34 -34.47 7.71
N GLU A 73 8.39 -35.13 7.21
CA GLU A 73 9.15 -36.12 7.98
C GLU A 73 9.83 -35.49 9.21
N ASP A 74 10.35 -34.28 9.03
CA ASP A 74 10.95 -33.45 10.07
C ASP A 74 9.95 -33.13 11.20
N LEU A 75 8.73 -32.72 10.84
CA LEU A 75 7.64 -32.47 11.79
C LEU A 75 7.21 -33.74 12.54
N GLU A 76 7.15 -34.88 11.85
CA GLU A 76 6.79 -36.15 12.48
C GLU A 76 7.81 -36.58 13.53
N ARG A 77 9.11 -36.45 13.23
CA ARG A 77 10.18 -36.74 14.21
C ARG A 77 10.07 -35.83 15.44
N LEU A 78 9.81 -34.54 15.23
CA LEU A 78 9.63 -33.61 16.36
C LEU A 78 8.41 -33.97 17.20
N ALA A 79 7.29 -34.31 16.56
CA ALA A 79 6.08 -34.73 17.26
C ALA A 79 6.28 -35.99 18.10
N ILE A 80 6.97 -37.00 17.54
CA ILE A 80 7.33 -38.22 18.28
C ILE A 80 8.22 -37.88 19.47
N THR A 81 9.23 -37.03 19.26
CA THR A 81 10.15 -36.63 20.35
C THR A 81 9.41 -35.91 21.47
N LEU A 82 8.51 -34.98 21.13
CA LEU A 82 7.71 -34.24 22.13
C LEU A 82 6.77 -35.13 22.94
N LEU A 83 6.32 -36.28 22.39
CA LEU A 83 5.56 -37.26 23.16
C LEU A 83 6.41 -37.97 24.23
N GLU A 84 7.72 -38.07 24.03
CA GLU A 84 8.63 -38.72 24.96
C GLU A 84 9.15 -37.76 26.05
N VAL A 85 9.49 -36.52 25.68
CA VAL A 85 10.21 -35.59 26.58
C VAL A 85 9.44 -34.33 26.98
N GLU A 86 8.22 -34.12 26.47
CA GLU A 86 7.34 -32.95 26.71
C GLU A 86 7.90 -31.58 26.24
N THR A 87 9.20 -31.34 26.37
CA THR A 87 9.89 -30.11 25.96
C THR A 87 11.16 -30.45 25.19
N VAL A 88 11.35 -29.78 24.05
CA VAL A 88 12.57 -29.86 23.23
C VAL A 88 13.24 -28.51 23.24
N GLU A 89 14.51 -28.47 23.62
CA GLU A 89 15.30 -27.24 23.71
C GLU A 89 15.97 -26.86 22.37
N GLY A 90 16.47 -25.62 22.27
CA GLY A 90 17.09 -25.09 21.05
C GLY A 90 18.21 -25.97 20.48
N ASP A 91 19.17 -26.40 21.30
CA ASP A 91 20.29 -27.24 20.86
C ASP A 91 19.81 -28.59 20.29
N GLN A 92 18.69 -29.11 20.80
CA GLN A 92 18.09 -30.36 20.32
C GLN A 92 17.38 -30.15 18.98
N LEU A 93 16.71 -29.01 18.79
CA LEU A 93 16.14 -28.61 17.50
C LEU A 93 17.23 -28.43 16.45
N GLU A 94 18.35 -27.80 16.79
CA GLU A 94 19.49 -27.64 15.87
C GLU A 94 20.12 -28.99 15.50
N ALA A 95 20.18 -29.93 16.45
CA ALA A 95 20.62 -31.29 16.15
C ALA A 95 19.66 -32.04 15.19
N MET A 96 18.36 -31.72 15.22
CA MET A 96 17.35 -32.34 14.35
C MET A 96 17.26 -31.69 12.97
N PHE A 97 17.37 -30.36 12.88
CA PHE A 97 17.10 -29.60 11.66
C PHE A 97 18.32 -28.87 11.08
N GLY A 98 19.46 -28.94 11.76
CA GLY A 98 20.64 -28.14 11.45
C GLY A 98 20.61 -26.75 12.10
N PRO A 99 21.70 -25.98 11.96
CA PRO A 99 21.79 -24.65 12.56
C PRO A 99 20.74 -23.72 11.97
N ALA A 100 20.17 -22.85 12.81
CA ALA A 100 19.25 -21.83 12.36
C ALA A 100 19.91 -20.94 11.28
N ILE A 101 19.20 -20.73 10.16
CA ILE A 101 19.60 -19.76 9.14
C ILE A 101 19.40 -18.35 9.72
N THR A 102 20.35 -17.90 10.53
CA THR A 102 20.42 -16.52 10.95
C THR A 102 20.99 -15.72 9.79
N ALA A 103 20.16 -14.89 9.17
CA ALA A 103 20.67 -13.85 8.28
C ALA A 103 21.70 -13.06 9.10
N SER A 104 22.96 -13.02 8.62
CA SER A 104 23.97 -12.20 9.26
C SER A 104 23.44 -10.76 9.36
N PRO A 105 23.67 -10.02 10.46
CA PRO A 105 23.14 -8.67 10.66
C PRO A 105 23.48 -7.65 9.56
N ASP A 106 24.37 -8.03 8.63
CA ASP A 106 24.91 -7.21 7.55
C ASP A 106 24.04 -7.18 6.28
N GLU A 107 23.08 -8.09 6.13
CA GLU A 107 22.11 -8.07 5.01
C GLU A 107 20.80 -7.36 5.39
N ARG A 108 20.90 -6.20 6.04
CA ARG A 108 19.82 -5.21 5.91
C ARG A 108 19.78 -4.78 4.45
N ARG A 109 19.08 -5.56 3.60
CA ARG A 109 18.55 -5.07 2.33
C ARG A 109 17.82 -3.80 2.70
N THR A 110 18.45 -2.66 2.43
CA THR A 110 17.76 -1.38 2.46
C THR A 110 16.56 -1.58 1.55
N PRO A 111 15.32 -1.32 2.01
CA PRO A 111 14.17 -1.46 1.15
C PRO A 111 14.44 -0.59 -0.08
N VAL A 112 14.59 -1.23 -1.23
CA VAL A 112 14.71 -0.53 -2.51
C VAL A 112 13.41 0.25 -2.66
N PRO A 113 13.44 1.57 -2.82
CA PRO A 113 12.21 2.34 -3.01
C PRO A 113 11.43 1.72 -4.18
N ILE A 114 10.18 1.34 -3.95
CA ILE A 114 9.30 0.72 -4.98
C ILE A 114 8.91 1.76 -6.07
N HIS A 115 9.59 2.91 -6.13
CA HIS A 115 9.31 3.96 -7.09
C HIS A 115 10.29 3.86 -8.25
N HIS A 116 9.85 3.20 -9.32
CA HIS A 116 10.22 3.68 -10.64
C HIS A 116 9.63 5.09 -10.79
N LEU A 117 10.40 6.12 -10.48
CA LEU A 117 10.18 7.40 -11.16
C LEU A 117 10.40 7.12 -12.66
N PRO A 118 9.53 7.60 -13.56
CA PRO A 118 9.88 7.62 -14.97
C PRO A 118 11.22 8.35 -15.10
N ASP A 119 12.20 7.70 -15.73
CA ASP A 119 13.52 8.25 -15.95
C ASP A 119 13.36 9.65 -16.57
N ALA A 120 13.84 10.67 -15.87
CA ALA A 120 13.80 12.06 -16.33
C ALA A 120 14.84 12.32 -17.44
N SER A 121 15.13 11.32 -18.27
CA SER A 121 16.09 11.40 -19.38
C SER A 121 15.40 11.57 -20.75
N ASP A 122 14.08 11.42 -20.86
CA ASP A 122 13.36 11.62 -22.13
C ASP A 122 12.63 12.98 -22.20
N SER A 123 13.41 14.05 -22.03
CA SER A 123 12.98 15.43 -22.30
C SER A 123 13.97 16.09 -23.27
N SER A 124 14.19 15.47 -24.43
CA SER A 124 14.99 16.05 -25.51
C SER A 124 14.17 16.34 -26.78
N ALA A 125 12.99 16.95 -26.65
CA ALA A 125 12.32 17.57 -27.80
C ALA A 125 11.34 18.67 -27.39
N ARG A 126 11.86 19.87 -27.11
CA ARG A 126 11.04 21.09 -27.09
C ARG A 126 11.58 22.03 -28.19
N PRO A 127 10.84 22.32 -29.27
CA PRO A 127 11.36 23.18 -30.32
C PRO A 127 11.47 24.62 -29.82
N ALA A 128 12.62 25.23 -30.09
CA ALA A 128 12.94 26.60 -29.73
C ALA A 128 11.97 27.59 -30.41
N ARG A 129 11.15 28.28 -29.62
CA ARG A 129 10.40 29.45 -30.09
C ARG A 129 11.37 30.63 -30.24
N LYS A 130 11.65 31.02 -31.48
CA LYS A 130 12.37 32.26 -31.82
C LYS A 130 11.69 33.46 -31.16
N ARG A 131 12.44 34.18 -30.32
CA ARG A 131 12.06 35.49 -29.78
C ARG A 131 11.99 36.52 -30.92
N GLY A 132 10.78 36.89 -31.31
CA GLY A 132 10.48 38.08 -32.12
C GLY A 132 10.38 39.33 -31.22
N ARG A 133 10.90 40.43 -31.74
CA ARG A 133 11.14 41.73 -31.11
C ARG A 133 9.84 42.48 -30.74
N ARG A 134 9.91 43.21 -29.62
CA ARG A 134 8.89 44.04 -28.95
C ARG A 134 8.22 45.07 -29.87
N GLU A 135 6.92 45.34 -29.65
CA GLU A 135 6.37 46.71 -29.63
C GLU A 135 5.28 46.85 -28.55
N ARG A 136 5.23 48.04 -27.94
CA ARG A 136 4.42 48.46 -26.80
C ARG A 136 3.06 48.97 -27.26
N ILE A 137 1.96 48.60 -26.58
CA ILE A 137 0.72 49.42 -26.51
C ILE A 137 0.09 49.20 -25.11
N VAL A 138 0.41 50.07 -24.14
CA VAL A 138 -0.46 51.09 -23.50
C VAL A 138 -1.61 50.52 -22.65
N ALA A 139 -1.54 50.80 -21.35
CA ALA A 139 -2.54 50.51 -20.33
C ALA A 139 -3.86 51.28 -20.58
N LEU A 140 -5.01 50.64 -20.31
CA LEU A 140 -6.30 51.31 -20.18
C LEU A 140 -6.85 51.11 -18.74
N PRO A 141 -7.46 52.15 -18.15
CA PRO A 141 -7.75 52.24 -16.72
C PRO A 141 -9.06 51.55 -16.28
N ALA A 142 -9.17 51.33 -14.96
CA ALA A 142 -10.19 50.57 -14.22
C ALA A 142 -11.62 51.17 -14.17
N ALA A 143 -12.14 51.70 -15.28
CA ALA A 143 -13.47 52.33 -15.35
C ALA A 143 -14.50 51.62 -16.26
N PHE A 144 -14.29 50.35 -16.62
CA PHE A 144 -15.31 49.56 -17.33
C PHE A 144 -16.15 48.72 -16.36
N VAL A 145 -16.89 49.44 -15.51
CA VAL A 145 -17.92 48.93 -14.60
C VAL A 145 -19.28 48.94 -15.34
N ALA A 146 -20.04 47.86 -15.13
CA ALA A 146 -21.49 47.72 -15.34
C ALA A 146 -22.05 47.60 -16.77
N SER A 147 -22.39 46.37 -17.18
CA SER A 147 -23.63 46.03 -17.90
C SER A 147 -23.73 44.52 -18.18
N ALA A 148 -24.21 43.72 -17.21
CA ALA A 148 -24.72 42.37 -17.50
C ALA A 148 -25.67 41.80 -16.43
N LEU A 149 -26.27 42.65 -15.58
CA LEU A 149 -27.40 42.25 -14.73
C LEU A 149 -28.55 43.24 -14.98
N SER A 150 -29.74 42.70 -15.27
CA SER A 150 -31.00 43.38 -15.60
C SER A 150 -31.25 43.79 -17.06
N ARG A 151 -31.84 42.84 -17.80
CA ARG A 151 -32.96 43.00 -18.75
C ARG A 151 -33.30 41.57 -19.21
N ARG A 152 -34.48 40.98 -19.04
CA ARG A 152 -35.84 41.52 -19.09
C ARG A 152 -36.77 40.62 -18.26
N ARG A 153 -37.53 41.23 -17.36
CA ARG A 153 -38.91 40.77 -17.10
C ARG A 153 -39.76 41.09 -18.34
N LYS A 154 -40.75 40.22 -18.57
CA LYS A 154 -42.17 40.54 -18.81
C LYS A 154 -42.74 40.07 -20.16
N THR A 155 -43.97 39.57 -20.06
CA THR A 155 -44.99 39.18 -21.06
C THR A 155 -44.90 37.70 -21.52
N ALA A 156 -45.93 36.85 -21.49
CA ALA A 156 -47.35 37.02 -21.20
C ALA A 156 -48.08 35.65 -21.00
N THR A 157 -49.02 35.61 -20.04
CA THR A 157 -50.41 35.06 -20.07
C THR A 157 -50.76 33.70 -20.70
N GLY A 158 -51.37 32.83 -19.87
CA GLY A 158 -52.77 32.39 -19.99
C GLY A 158 -53.18 31.44 -21.12
N SER A 159 -53.42 30.16 -20.77
CA SER A 159 -54.74 29.52 -20.78
C SER A 159 -54.70 28.26 -19.92
#